data_AF-A0AAN8CJH4-F1
#
_entry.id   AF-A0AAN8CJH4-F1
#
_cell.length_a   1.000
_cell.length_b   1.000
_cell.length_c   1.000
_cell.angle_alpha   90.00
_cell.angle_beta   90.00
_cell.angle_gamma   90.00
#
_symmetry.space_group_name_H-M   'P 1'
#
loop_
_entity.id
_entity.type
_entity.pdbx_description
1 polymer ?
#
loop_
_entity_poly.entity_id
_entity_poly.type
_entity_poly.pdbx_seq_one_letter_code
_entity_poly.pdbx_strand_id
1 'polypeptide(L)'
;MLTLFAFAYISSVWLIGGSNVCGAAMGGREDPKSDCVLTNCEKLSNDIGKAECCGNQVCTGAELCCGGQAFNPEEGTCCEVDNGHNKTAVTKGLSQKVSSCCGLKAYNKLNDICCESNIAAKPGPNAKCCGKVAFDKHTHLCCGPHNNKTFLQKDSSGHVCCGHKQYNPKTECCHEMNGSLEPMQINSSSCVQNQKPSSLLICKETTFCICGSKRSSSCDKNQPKSQCCCTPERYEGVLTVYDPSAHICCDGCVTGRKPWKDQCFGQTSYCLAQSGVLCRKGTLYKYRDDGEVCSAGGTHPSPEQHYCGRELYLPEEDICCHGQRHANNGNSHCCGGEAYNISDPKKKCCAARLYNLTGQSGEKYYNCCGSLLQNIESVCCSSEFNEVLYSKKSGFGCCGHQYFNASLWSCCAGRLSPAKNQNKSINESKLLSINNLNESDLCNKMQIGTVDSVSLNSIVFRDVLEIHGRNATMTHLALPHILKTPDCCSFPKLTPGKIYFFDGKNVFADFIHDSVLQSLYFIFSKCYGP
;
A
#
# COMPACT_ATOMS: atom_id res chain seq x y z
N MET A 1 19.06 62.85 -41.33
CA MET A 1 17.69 62.29 -41.30
C MET A 1 17.35 61.86 -42.73
N LEU A 2 17.21 60.56 -42.98
CA LEU A 2 15.97 59.75 -42.88
C LEU A 2 14.98 60.04 -44.03
N THR A 3 14.40 59.07 -44.75
CA THR A 3 14.72 57.65 -45.06
C THR A 3 13.71 57.19 -46.13
N LEU A 4 14.09 56.25 -47.02
CA LEU A 4 13.20 55.66 -48.03
C LEU A 4 12.64 54.29 -47.52
N PHE A 5 11.86 53.42 -48.22
CA PHE A 5 11.62 53.19 -49.65
C PHE A 5 10.29 52.43 -49.93
N ALA A 6 9.82 52.50 -51.20
CA ALA A 6 9.20 51.49 -52.10
C ALA A 6 8.36 50.29 -51.56
N PHE A 7 7.21 49.87 -52.14
CA PHE A 7 6.88 49.47 -53.55
C PHE A 7 7.59 48.17 -54.03
N ALA A 8 6.99 47.21 -54.76
CA ALA A 8 5.60 46.99 -55.24
C ALA A 8 5.39 45.56 -55.85
N TYR A 9 4.13 45.09 -55.92
CA TYR A 9 3.47 44.33 -57.05
C TYR A 9 4.05 42.92 -57.45
N ILE A 10 3.33 41.90 -57.96
CA ILE A 10 1.91 41.55 -58.33
C ILE A 10 1.82 39.96 -58.29
N SER A 11 0.83 39.11 -58.64
CA SER A 11 -0.31 39.08 -59.58
C SER A 11 -1.33 37.92 -59.32
N SER A 12 -2.14 37.58 -60.34
CA SER A 12 -3.20 36.54 -60.51
C SER A 12 -2.69 35.06 -60.61
N VAL A 13 -3.48 33.96 -60.66
CA VAL A 13 -4.77 33.60 -61.37
C VAL A 13 -5.62 32.52 -60.59
N TRP A 14 -6.86 32.26 -61.04
CA TRP A 14 -7.92 31.34 -60.52
C TRP A 14 -7.70 29.81 -60.72
N LEU A 15 -8.44 28.92 -59.98
CA LEU A 15 -9.55 28.08 -60.52
C LEU A 15 -10.20 27.00 -59.57
N ILE A 16 -11.54 26.95 -59.63
CA ILE A 16 -12.61 25.95 -59.33
C ILE A 16 -12.25 24.48 -58.90
N GLY A 17 -12.78 24.07 -57.73
CA GLY A 17 -13.84 23.01 -57.51
C GLY A 17 -13.67 21.52 -57.90
N GLY A 18 -14.37 20.62 -57.18
CA GLY A 18 -14.57 19.20 -57.54
C GLY A 18 -15.09 18.30 -56.38
N SER A 19 -15.85 17.23 -56.68
CA SER A 19 -16.44 16.29 -55.70
C SER A 19 -16.16 14.82 -56.04
N ASN A 20 -16.19 13.93 -55.03
CA ASN A 20 -16.58 12.49 -55.07
C ASN A 20 -16.57 11.96 -53.61
N VAL A 21 -17.50 11.19 -53.02
CA VAL A 21 -18.58 10.25 -53.42
C VAL A 21 -18.19 8.76 -53.36
N CYS A 22 -18.99 8.01 -52.58
CA CYS A 22 -18.98 6.55 -52.34
C CYS A 22 -17.78 5.96 -51.57
N GLY A 23 -17.93 4.81 -50.88
CA GLY A 23 -19.10 3.91 -50.80
C GLY A 23 -19.41 3.41 -49.39
N ALA A 24 -20.60 2.85 -49.21
CA ALA A 24 -21.07 2.29 -47.94
C ALA A 24 -21.09 0.75 -47.98
N ALA A 25 -20.90 0.12 -46.82
CA ALA A 25 -21.22 -1.28 -46.57
C ALA A 25 -22.00 -1.39 -45.25
N MET A 26 -23.11 -2.12 -45.26
CA MET A 26 -23.96 -2.33 -44.07
C MET A 26 -23.62 -3.65 -43.37
N GLY A 27 -23.89 -3.73 -42.06
CA GLY A 27 -24.19 -5.02 -41.42
C GLY A 27 -23.62 -5.20 -40.01
N GLY A 28 -24.42 -4.89 -38.98
CA GLY A 28 -24.10 -5.23 -37.60
C GLY A 28 -24.93 -4.42 -36.59
N ARG A 29 -25.64 -5.10 -35.69
CA ARG A 29 -26.13 -4.51 -34.43
C ARG A 29 -25.18 -4.94 -33.33
N GLU A 30 -24.61 -4.00 -32.58
CA GLU A 30 -24.06 -4.27 -31.26
C GLU A 30 -24.47 -3.14 -30.29
N ASP A 31 -24.39 -3.44 -29.00
CA ASP A 31 -24.96 -2.67 -27.90
C ASP A 31 -24.18 -1.37 -27.56
N PRO A 32 -24.82 -0.40 -26.88
CA PRO A 32 -24.21 0.91 -26.57
C PRO A 32 -23.09 0.82 -25.53
N LYS A 33 -21.89 0.46 -25.98
CA LYS A 33 -20.64 0.87 -25.32
C LYS A 33 -20.43 2.37 -25.59
N SER A 34 -20.13 3.12 -24.55
CA SER A 34 -19.97 4.58 -24.64
C SER A 34 -18.74 4.97 -25.45
N ASP A 35 -18.94 5.66 -26.57
CA ASP A 35 -17.89 6.29 -27.36
C ASP A 35 -17.16 7.39 -26.56
N CYS A 36 -16.02 7.05 -25.97
CA CYS A 36 -15.06 8.01 -25.42
C CYS A 36 -14.03 8.43 -26.48
N VAL A 37 -14.50 8.95 -27.61
CA VAL A 37 -13.63 9.64 -28.58
C VAL A 37 -13.21 10.97 -27.96
N LEU A 38 -11.95 11.09 -27.54
CA LEU A 38 -11.44 12.31 -26.92
C LEU A 38 -10.00 12.60 -27.35
N THR A 39 -9.88 13.63 -28.19
CA THR A 39 -8.86 13.85 -29.23
C THR A 39 -7.42 14.15 -28.73
N ASN A 40 -7.15 13.95 -27.44
CA ASN A 40 -5.87 14.31 -26.81
C ASN A 40 -5.00 13.11 -26.39
N CYS A 41 -5.57 11.92 -26.15
CA CYS A 41 -4.75 10.73 -25.82
C CYS A 41 -4.14 10.04 -27.07
N GLU A 42 -4.77 10.17 -28.24
CA GLU A 42 -4.33 9.49 -29.48
C GLU A 42 -2.92 9.89 -29.94
N LYS A 43 -2.50 11.13 -29.66
CA LYS A 43 -1.19 11.65 -30.09
C LYS A 43 0.00 11.23 -29.23
N LEU A 44 -0.22 10.57 -28.09
CA LEU A 44 0.86 10.02 -27.25
C LEU A 44 1.05 8.51 -27.42
N SER A 45 0.33 7.84 -28.34
CA SER A 45 0.44 6.38 -28.53
C SER A 45 1.77 5.92 -29.17
N ASN A 46 2.60 6.84 -29.67
CA ASN A 46 3.86 6.53 -30.35
C ASN A 46 5.12 6.79 -29.50
N ASP A 47 4.98 7.40 -28.32
CA ASP A 47 6.11 7.71 -27.42
C ASP A 47 5.75 7.38 -25.96
N ILE A 48 6.74 6.90 -25.19
CA ILE A 48 6.64 6.57 -23.76
C ILE A 48 5.62 5.46 -23.43
N GLY A 49 6.09 4.21 -23.39
CA GLY A 49 5.31 3.03 -23.00
C GLY A 49 4.95 2.91 -21.51
N LYS A 50 4.45 3.99 -20.88
CA LYS A 50 4.03 4.03 -19.46
C LYS A 50 2.92 5.04 -19.14
N ALA A 51 2.33 5.67 -20.15
CA ALA A 51 1.23 6.63 -20.01
C ALA A 51 -0.13 5.92 -20.06
N GLU A 52 -0.75 5.67 -18.92
CA GLU A 52 -2.16 5.23 -18.86
C GLU A 52 -3.09 6.46 -18.84
N CYS A 53 -4.04 6.55 -19.78
CA CYS A 53 -5.02 7.65 -19.78
C CYS A 53 -6.17 7.38 -18.80
N CYS A 54 -6.28 8.23 -17.78
CA CYS A 54 -7.42 8.29 -16.87
C CYS A 54 -8.36 9.41 -17.32
N GLY A 55 -9.38 9.06 -18.12
CA GLY A 55 -10.25 10.04 -18.75
C GLY A 55 -9.45 10.99 -19.65
N ASN A 56 -9.38 12.27 -19.29
CA ASN A 56 -8.66 13.30 -20.04
C ASN A 56 -7.24 13.56 -19.53
N GLN A 57 -6.79 12.83 -18.50
CA GLN A 57 -5.51 13.04 -17.82
C GLN A 57 -4.58 11.85 -18.04
N VAL A 58 -3.32 12.11 -18.37
CA VAL A 58 -2.27 11.08 -18.39
C VAL A 58 -1.82 10.80 -16.96
N CYS A 59 -1.88 9.55 -16.52
CA CYS A 59 -1.21 9.10 -15.30
C CYS A 59 0.30 8.98 -15.57
N THR A 60 1.12 9.66 -14.78
CA THR A 60 2.52 9.26 -14.61
C THR A 60 2.56 8.04 -13.69
N GLY A 61 3.54 7.14 -13.86
CA GLY A 61 3.51 5.75 -13.34
C GLY A 61 3.50 5.52 -11.81
N ALA A 62 3.19 6.53 -11.01
CA ALA A 62 2.88 6.43 -9.57
C ALA A 62 1.45 6.91 -9.23
N GLU A 63 0.70 7.41 -10.21
CA GLU A 63 -0.68 7.89 -10.08
C GLU A 63 -1.66 6.78 -10.46
N LEU A 64 -2.79 6.72 -9.76
CA LEU A 64 -3.89 5.79 -10.03
C LEU A 64 -5.10 6.54 -10.58
N CYS A 65 -5.96 5.85 -11.32
CA CYS A 65 -7.20 6.40 -11.84
C CYS A 65 -8.37 6.22 -10.84
N CYS A 66 -9.20 7.26 -10.70
CA CYS A 66 -10.44 7.26 -9.92
C CYS A 66 -11.54 7.96 -10.73
N GLY A 67 -12.32 7.20 -11.51
CA GLY A 67 -13.44 7.73 -12.32
C GLY A 67 -13.07 8.85 -13.28
N GLY A 68 -11.93 8.74 -13.96
CA GLY A 68 -11.45 9.77 -14.90
C GLY A 68 -10.67 10.92 -14.26
N GLN A 69 -10.38 10.86 -12.96
CA GLN A 69 -9.41 11.72 -12.28
C GLN A 69 -8.16 10.90 -11.86
N ALA A 70 -6.96 11.33 -12.26
CA ALA A 70 -5.74 10.73 -11.73
C ALA A 70 -5.38 11.32 -10.35
N PHE A 71 -4.82 10.50 -9.46
CA PHE A 71 -4.41 10.91 -8.13
C PHE A 71 -3.25 10.05 -7.59
N ASN A 72 -2.45 10.62 -6.69
CA ASN A 72 -1.41 9.89 -5.98
C ASN A 72 -2.00 9.17 -4.74
N PRO A 73 -1.90 7.82 -4.62
CA PRO A 73 -2.42 7.05 -3.48
C PRO A 73 -1.69 7.33 -2.15
N GLU A 74 -0.53 7.99 -2.18
CA GLU A 74 0.16 8.48 -0.99
C GLU A 74 -0.44 9.80 -0.46
N GLU A 75 -1.01 10.62 -1.35
CA GLU A 75 -1.58 11.94 -1.04
C GLU A 75 -3.11 11.91 -0.86
N GLY A 76 -3.80 10.88 -1.37
CA GLY A 76 -5.25 10.79 -1.33
C GLY A 76 -5.81 9.37 -1.52
N THR A 77 -7.11 9.24 -1.30
CA THR A 77 -7.86 7.98 -1.37
C THR A 77 -9.02 8.09 -2.35
N CYS A 78 -9.18 7.09 -3.22
CA CYS A 78 -10.36 6.93 -4.06
C CYS A 78 -11.44 6.17 -3.29
N CYS A 79 -12.69 6.64 -3.34
CA CYS A 79 -13.84 5.95 -2.77
C CYS A 79 -14.96 5.82 -3.79
N GLU A 80 -15.52 4.63 -3.91
CA GLU A 80 -16.55 4.25 -4.89
C GLU A 80 -17.86 3.84 -4.21
N VAL A 81 -18.99 4.06 -4.90
CA VAL A 81 -20.32 3.59 -4.49
C VAL A 81 -21.11 3.16 -5.73
N ASP A 82 -21.46 1.87 -5.79
CA ASP A 82 -22.35 1.30 -6.81
C ASP A 82 -23.81 1.71 -6.57
N ASN A 83 -24.38 2.52 -7.48
CA ASN A 83 -25.78 2.95 -7.45
C ASN A 83 -26.39 2.96 -8.88
N GLY A 84 -26.10 1.92 -9.68
CA GLY A 84 -26.51 1.81 -11.10
C GLY A 84 -25.72 2.71 -12.06
N HIS A 85 -25.17 3.82 -11.56
CA HIS A 85 -24.02 4.52 -12.13
C HIS A 85 -22.92 4.54 -11.06
N ASN A 86 -21.76 3.97 -11.39
CA ASN A 86 -20.59 3.96 -10.49
C ASN A 86 -20.17 5.40 -10.19
N LYS A 87 -20.28 5.81 -8.93
CA LYS A 87 -19.84 7.13 -8.47
C LYS A 87 -18.57 6.96 -7.67
N THR A 88 -17.57 7.75 -8.03
CA THR A 88 -16.24 7.74 -7.41
C THR A 88 -15.84 9.15 -6.98
N ALA A 89 -15.05 9.29 -5.92
CA ALA A 89 -14.44 10.57 -5.56
C ALA A 89 -13.08 10.39 -4.88
N VAL A 90 -12.17 11.33 -5.12
CA VAL A 90 -10.84 11.39 -4.49
C VAL A 90 -10.88 12.29 -3.26
N THR A 91 -10.63 11.71 -2.08
CA THR A 91 -10.39 12.44 -0.83
C THR A 91 -8.90 12.74 -0.69
N LYS A 92 -8.50 14.01 -0.77
CA LYS A 92 -7.10 14.46 -0.60
C LYS A 92 -6.70 14.57 0.89
N GLY A 93 -5.41 14.46 1.18
CA GLY A 93 -4.84 14.58 2.54
C GLY A 93 -4.90 13.31 3.38
N LEU A 94 -5.17 12.15 2.77
CA LEU A 94 -5.21 10.85 3.45
C LEU A 94 -4.82 9.72 2.49
N SER A 95 -3.65 9.12 2.71
CA SER A 95 -3.15 7.97 1.96
C SER A 95 -4.09 6.76 2.00
N GLN A 96 -4.21 6.05 0.88
CA GLN A 96 -4.98 4.81 0.80
C GLN A 96 -4.57 3.78 1.87
N LYS A 97 -3.27 3.68 2.17
CA LYS A 97 -2.66 2.72 3.12
C LYS A 97 -3.35 2.66 4.49
N VAL A 98 -3.93 3.78 4.96
CA VAL A 98 -4.49 3.93 6.31
C VAL A 98 -5.97 4.30 6.32
N SER A 99 -6.54 4.55 5.15
CA SER A 99 -7.92 5.00 4.94
C SER A 99 -8.97 3.88 5.10
N SER A 100 -10.24 4.30 5.03
CA SER A 100 -11.41 3.49 4.66
C SER A 100 -12.50 4.42 4.11
N CYS A 101 -13.43 3.90 3.32
CA CYS A 101 -14.47 4.70 2.66
C CYS A 101 -15.80 4.68 3.42
N CYS A 102 -16.46 5.83 3.49
CA CYS A 102 -17.79 6.05 4.04
C CYS A 102 -18.67 6.69 2.96
N GLY A 103 -19.23 5.86 2.10
CA GLY A 103 -19.64 6.31 0.77
C GLY A 103 -18.47 6.93 0.02
N LEU A 104 -18.70 8.07 -0.63
CA LEU A 104 -17.70 8.79 -1.45
C LEU A 104 -16.61 9.55 -0.67
N LYS A 105 -16.51 9.40 0.67
CA LYS A 105 -15.51 10.11 1.49
C LYS A 105 -14.63 9.13 2.26
N ALA A 106 -13.31 9.34 2.20
CA ALA A 106 -12.36 8.57 2.99
C ALA A 106 -12.25 9.12 4.43
N TYR A 107 -11.99 8.23 5.38
CA TYR A 107 -11.76 8.56 6.79
C TYR A 107 -10.63 7.71 7.38
N ASN A 108 -10.05 8.14 8.49
CA ASN A 108 -9.03 7.36 9.18
C ASN A 108 -9.71 6.44 10.21
N LYS A 109 -9.81 5.15 9.87
CA LYS A 109 -10.47 4.11 10.68
C LYS A 109 -9.95 3.97 12.13
N LEU A 110 -8.76 4.50 12.44
CA LEU A 110 -8.21 4.51 13.78
C LEU A 110 -8.81 5.59 14.68
N ASN A 111 -9.08 6.78 14.12
CA ASN A 111 -9.53 7.96 14.88
C ASN A 111 -11.02 8.25 14.68
N ASP A 112 -11.57 7.82 13.54
CA ASP A 112 -12.93 8.13 13.09
C ASP A 112 -13.74 6.83 12.84
N ILE A 113 -15.05 6.93 12.68
CA ILE A 113 -15.97 5.83 12.41
C ILE A 113 -17.07 6.27 11.41
N CYS A 114 -17.44 5.36 10.50
CA CYS A 114 -18.55 5.55 9.57
C CYS A 114 -19.83 4.90 10.14
N CYS A 115 -20.91 5.68 10.24
CA CYS A 115 -22.22 5.25 10.74
C CYS A 115 -23.29 5.70 9.75
N GLU A 116 -23.87 4.78 8.96
CA GLU A 116 -24.91 5.08 7.96
C GLU A 116 -24.55 6.26 7.03
N SER A 117 -23.36 6.20 6.44
CA SER A 117 -22.72 7.24 5.59
C SER A 117 -22.35 8.56 6.30
N ASN A 118 -22.51 8.66 7.62
CA ASN A 118 -21.98 9.77 8.42
C ASN A 118 -20.59 9.43 8.97
N ILE A 119 -19.61 10.32 8.81
CA ILE A 119 -18.26 10.17 9.41
C ILE A 119 -18.23 10.97 10.71
N ALA A 120 -17.94 10.30 11.83
CA ALA A 120 -17.75 10.94 13.13
C ALA A 120 -16.39 10.57 13.72
N ALA A 121 -15.77 11.48 14.48
CA ALA A 121 -14.65 11.13 15.35
C ALA A 121 -15.12 10.09 16.38
N LYS A 122 -14.28 9.10 16.72
CA LYS A 122 -14.64 8.11 17.75
C LYS A 122 -14.76 8.81 19.12
N PRO A 123 -15.88 8.66 19.85
CA PRO A 123 -15.99 9.16 21.23
C PRO A 123 -15.19 8.32 22.25
N GLY A 124 -14.66 7.17 21.82
CA GLY A 124 -13.79 6.31 22.63
C GLY A 124 -13.27 5.11 21.81
N PRO A 125 -12.24 4.39 22.30
CA PRO A 125 -11.62 3.30 21.55
C PRO A 125 -12.57 2.11 21.29
N ASN A 126 -13.69 2.01 22.00
CA ASN A 126 -14.72 0.99 21.80
C ASN A 126 -15.98 1.53 21.08
N ALA A 127 -15.78 2.55 20.23
CA ALA A 127 -16.87 3.20 19.49
C ALA A 127 -17.67 2.23 18.60
N LYS A 128 -18.99 2.42 18.59
CA LYS A 128 -19.99 1.73 17.77
C LYS A 128 -20.99 2.74 17.19
N CYS A 129 -21.79 2.29 16.22
CA CYS A 129 -22.85 3.08 15.60
C CYS A 129 -24.23 2.74 16.16
N CYS A 130 -25.04 3.76 16.43
CA CYS A 130 -26.47 3.67 16.66
C CYS A 130 -27.17 4.53 15.61
N GLY A 131 -27.65 3.91 14.54
CA GLY A 131 -28.03 4.65 13.34
C GLY A 131 -26.81 5.43 12.79
N LYS A 132 -27.01 6.73 12.57
CA LYS A 132 -25.98 7.71 12.14
C LYS A 132 -25.07 8.22 13.26
N VAL A 133 -25.29 7.84 14.52
CA VAL A 133 -24.59 8.37 15.70
C VAL A 133 -23.49 7.42 16.17
N ALA A 134 -22.30 7.95 16.46
CA ALA A 134 -21.21 7.20 17.08
C ALA A 134 -21.25 7.30 18.61
N PHE A 135 -21.04 6.19 19.32
CA PHE A 135 -21.08 6.11 20.80
C PHE A 135 -20.06 5.11 21.35
N ASP A 136 -19.55 5.29 22.57
CA ASP A 136 -18.72 4.25 23.22
C ASP A 136 -19.62 3.23 23.95
N LYS A 137 -19.41 1.94 23.67
CA LYS A 137 -20.12 0.78 24.26
C LYS A 137 -20.03 0.71 25.80
N HIS A 138 -19.08 1.41 26.41
CA HIS A 138 -18.92 1.46 27.87
C HIS A 138 -19.81 2.52 28.53
N THR A 139 -20.17 3.60 27.82
CA THR A 139 -20.96 4.72 28.36
C THR A 139 -22.41 4.74 27.86
N HIS A 140 -22.70 4.12 26.72
CA HIS A 140 -24.03 4.12 26.12
C HIS A 140 -24.43 2.73 25.58
N LEU A 141 -25.72 2.58 25.30
CA LEU A 141 -26.34 1.44 24.65
C LEU A 141 -27.12 1.88 23.41
N CYS A 142 -27.29 0.93 22.50
CA CYS A 142 -28.17 1.04 21.33
C CYS A 142 -29.07 -0.19 21.35
N CYS A 143 -30.34 0.01 21.69
CA CYS A 143 -31.32 -1.04 21.95
C CYS A 143 -32.43 -1.02 20.89
N GLY A 144 -33.28 -2.05 20.85
CA GLY A 144 -34.33 -2.21 19.84
C GLY A 144 -33.88 -2.90 18.54
N PRO A 145 -34.82 -3.27 17.66
CA PRO A 145 -34.55 -3.95 16.39
C PRO A 145 -33.88 -3.01 15.37
N HIS A 146 -33.33 -3.59 14.29
CA HIS A 146 -32.43 -2.87 13.38
C HIS A 146 -32.97 -1.53 12.84
N ASN A 147 -34.27 -1.45 12.56
CA ASN A 147 -34.90 -0.28 11.93
C ASN A 147 -35.61 0.65 12.94
N ASN A 148 -35.57 0.32 14.24
CA ASN A 148 -36.14 1.14 15.32
C ASN A 148 -35.20 1.04 16.53
N LYS A 149 -34.11 1.82 16.48
CA LYS A 149 -33.03 1.78 17.48
C LYS A 149 -33.20 2.92 18.50
N THR A 150 -33.27 2.58 19.79
CA THR A 150 -33.25 3.53 20.90
C THR A 150 -31.83 3.74 21.40
N PHE A 151 -31.39 5.00 21.49
CA PHE A 151 -30.09 5.37 22.06
C PHE A 151 -30.23 5.71 23.55
N LEU A 152 -29.45 5.08 24.41
CA LEU A 152 -29.53 5.23 25.87
C LEU A 152 -28.14 5.49 26.48
N GLN A 153 -28.06 6.37 27.47
CA GLN A 153 -26.91 6.45 28.37
C GLN A 153 -26.97 5.28 29.38
N LYS A 154 -25.82 4.71 29.74
CA LYS A 154 -25.75 3.61 30.72
C LYS A 154 -25.88 4.10 32.15
N ASP A 155 -26.83 3.52 32.89
CA ASP A 155 -26.97 3.74 34.34
C ASP A 155 -25.81 3.10 35.12
N SER A 156 -25.23 2.01 34.59
CA SER A 156 -23.93 1.48 35.02
C SER A 156 -23.25 0.67 33.91
N SER A 157 -21.93 0.46 34.01
CA SER A 157 -21.13 -0.25 33.00
C SER A 157 -21.67 -1.64 32.63
N GLY A 158 -22.29 -2.33 33.59
CA GLY A 158 -22.87 -3.67 33.45
C GLY A 158 -24.27 -3.73 32.82
N HIS A 159 -24.94 -2.59 32.58
CA HIS A 159 -26.25 -2.57 31.93
C HIS A 159 -26.19 -3.06 30.47
N VAL A 160 -27.25 -3.76 30.07
CA VAL A 160 -27.45 -4.35 28.74
C VAL A 160 -28.89 -4.09 28.27
N CYS A 161 -29.14 -4.21 26.96
CA CYS A 161 -30.46 -3.97 26.38
C CYS A 161 -31.46 -5.07 26.70
N CYS A 162 -32.70 -4.68 26.99
CA CYS A 162 -33.88 -5.53 26.90
C CYS A 162 -34.94 -4.79 26.08
N GLY A 163 -35.29 -5.32 24.90
CA GLY A 163 -36.12 -4.60 23.94
C GLY A 163 -35.52 -3.23 23.61
N HIS A 164 -36.29 -2.16 23.87
CA HIS A 164 -35.90 -0.76 23.70
C HIS A 164 -35.29 -0.11 24.96
N LYS A 165 -35.25 -0.83 26.09
CA LYS A 165 -34.81 -0.36 27.41
C LYS A 165 -33.45 -0.97 27.80
N GLN A 166 -32.89 -0.54 28.93
CA GLN A 166 -31.76 -1.21 29.58
C GLN A 166 -32.20 -1.91 30.87
N TYR A 167 -31.45 -2.92 31.29
CA TYR A 167 -31.62 -3.62 32.56
C TYR A 167 -30.28 -4.01 33.18
N ASN A 168 -30.27 -4.24 34.49
CA ASN A 168 -29.11 -4.72 35.23
C ASN A 168 -29.17 -6.25 35.39
N PRO A 169 -28.33 -7.04 34.69
CA PRO A 169 -28.40 -8.51 34.72
C PRO A 169 -27.99 -9.15 36.05
N LYS A 170 -27.67 -8.35 37.08
CA LYS A 170 -27.45 -8.80 38.46
C LYS A 170 -28.70 -8.74 39.34
N THR A 171 -29.68 -7.90 38.99
CA THR A 171 -30.91 -7.68 39.77
C THR A 171 -32.18 -7.95 38.96
N GLU A 172 -32.07 -8.03 37.64
CA GLU A 172 -33.18 -8.10 36.70
C GLU A 172 -32.93 -9.16 35.63
N CYS A 173 -34.00 -9.70 35.05
CA CYS A 173 -33.97 -10.46 33.81
C CYS A 173 -34.68 -9.68 32.69
N CYS A 174 -34.39 -10.04 31.44
CA CYS A 174 -35.17 -9.61 30.29
C CYS A 174 -36.21 -10.70 29.98
N HIS A 175 -37.48 -10.32 29.89
CA HIS A 175 -38.59 -11.25 29.64
C HIS A 175 -39.47 -10.77 28.50
N GLU A 176 -40.06 -11.70 27.74
CA GLU A 176 -40.97 -11.38 26.64
C GLU A 176 -42.41 -11.41 27.15
N MET A 177 -43.06 -10.26 27.16
CA MET A 177 -44.49 -10.11 27.46
C MET A 177 -45.23 -9.62 26.22
N ASN A 178 -46.17 -10.44 25.72
CA ASN A 178 -47.03 -10.12 24.59
C ASN A 178 -46.27 -9.63 23.33
N GLY A 179 -45.10 -10.22 23.03
CA GLY A 179 -44.26 -9.85 21.89
C GLY A 179 -43.35 -8.63 22.10
N SER A 180 -43.30 -8.06 23.32
CA SER A 180 -42.35 -7.01 23.70
C SER A 180 -41.36 -7.53 24.75
N LEU A 181 -40.09 -7.14 24.63
CA LEU A 181 -39.04 -7.46 25.60
C LEU A 181 -38.95 -6.37 26.67
N GLU A 182 -39.19 -6.74 27.92
CA GLU A 182 -39.27 -5.83 29.08
C GLU A 182 -38.39 -6.30 30.26
N PRO A 183 -37.75 -5.38 31.01
CA PRO A 183 -37.06 -5.71 32.25
C PRO A 183 -38.01 -6.17 33.36
N MET A 184 -37.64 -7.22 34.09
CA MET A 184 -38.33 -7.67 35.31
C MET A 184 -37.33 -7.96 36.43
N GLN A 185 -37.71 -7.75 37.70
CA GLN A 185 -36.84 -8.11 38.83
C GLN A 185 -36.57 -9.62 38.87
N ILE A 186 -35.33 -10.03 39.14
CA ILE A 186 -34.83 -11.41 38.96
C ILE A 186 -35.51 -12.45 39.88
N ASN A 187 -36.17 -11.98 40.95
CA ASN A 187 -36.99 -12.78 41.86
C ASN A 187 -38.41 -13.08 41.32
N SER A 188 -38.79 -12.53 40.16
CA SER A 188 -40.06 -12.82 39.49
C SER A 188 -40.08 -14.27 38.98
N SER A 189 -41.19 -14.98 39.15
CA SER A 189 -41.34 -16.38 38.71
C SER A 189 -41.02 -16.59 37.23
N SER A 190 -41.36 -15.63 36.36
CA SER A 190 -41.04 -15.63 34.93
C SER A 190 -39.53 -15.66 34.61
N CYS A 191 -38.67 -15.13 35.49
CA CYS A 191 -37.22 -15.14 35.28
C CYS A 191 -36.60 -16.53 35.49
N VAL A 192 -37.26 -17.41 36.26
CA VAL A 192 -36.67 -18.69 36.71
C VAL A 192 -36.67 -19.75 35.59
N GLN A 193 -37.66 -19.74 34.70
CA GLN A 193 -37.82 -20.80 33.69
C GLN A 193 -36.79 -20.77 32.55
N ASN A 194 -36.10 -19.65 32.34
CA ASN A 194 -35.13 -19.47 31.24
C ASN A 194 -33.67 -19.80 31.61
N GLN A 195 -33.40 -20.43 32.76
CA GLN A 195 -32.05 -20.92 33.10
C GLN A 195 -31.69 -22.24 32.38
N LYS A 196 -31.62 -22.19 31.04
CA LYS A 196 -30.82 -23.12 30.24
C LYS A 196 -29.81 -22.32 29.41
N PRO A 197 -28.50 -22.40 29.68
CA PRO A 197 -27.52 -21.82 28.79
C PRO A 197 -27.51 -22.60 27.48
N SER A 198 -27.98 -21.96 26.40
CA SER A 198 -27.74 -22.43 25.04
C SER A 198 -26.24 -22.38 24.76
N SER A 199 -25.55 -23.50 25.01
CA SER A 199 -24.11 -23.65 24.78
C SER A 199 -23.83 -23.68 23.28
N LEU A 200 -23.80 -22.49 22.66
CA LEU A 200 -23.43 -22.33 21.26
C LEU A 200 -21.99 -22.85 21.09
N LEU A 201 -21.88 -23.97 20.37
CA LEU A 201 -20.65 -24.73 20.29
C LEU A 201 -19.57 -23.92 19.56
N ILE A 202 -18.38 -23.79 20.17
CA ILE A 202 -17.24 -23.13 19.53
C ILE A 202 -16.74 -24.03 18.40
N CYS A 203 -17.07 -23.67 17.16
CA CYS A 203 -16.41 -24.24 15.99
C CYS A 203 -14.93 -23.89 16.03
N LYS A 204 -14.06 -24.89 16.23
CA LYS A 204 -12.63 -24.74 15.98
C LYS A 204 -12.40 -24.63 14.48
N GLU A 205 -11.69 -23.59 14.04
CA GLU A 205 -11.18 -23.51 12.67
C GLU A 205 -10.31 -24.73 12.37
N THR A 206 -10.56 -25.40 11.24
CA THR A 206 -9.74 -26.50 10.73
C THR A 206 -9.50 -26.26 9.24
N THR A 207 -8.23 -26.06 8.87
CA THR A 207 -7.86 -25.48 7.58
C THR A 207 -7.63 -26.56 6.52
N PHE A 208 -8.70 -26.94 5.81
CA PHE A 208 -8.65 -27.95 4.77
C PHE A 208 -9.42 -27.48 3.53
N CYS A 209 -8.79 -27.54 2.34
CA CYS A 209 -9.47 -27.28 1.07
C CYS A 209 -9.71 -28.59 0.28
N ILE A 210 -10.65 -28.53 -0.67
CA ILE A 210 -11.10 -29.66 -1.49
C ILE A 210 -10.64 -29.45 -2.93
N CYS A 211 -10.15 -30.49 -3.61
CA CYS A 211 -9.63 -30.43 -4.98
C CYS A 211 -10.66 -30.97 -5.99
N GLY A 212 -11.35 -30.09 -6.74
CA GLY A 212 -12.19 -30.52 -7.86
C GLY A 212 -13.17 -29.49 -8.43
N SER A 213 -12.82 -28.85 -9.54
CA SER A 213 -13.76 -28.26 -10.52
C SER A 213 -13.03 -27.95 -11.83
N LYS A 214 -13.75 -27.85 -12.96
CA LYS A 214 -13.17 -27.51 -14.27
C LYS A 214 -13.38 -26.04 -14.64
N ARG A 215 -12.26 -25.38 -14.95
CA ARG A 215 -12.14 -24.20 -15.84
C ARG A 215 -12.88 -22.92 -15.40
N SER A 216 -12.31 -22.26 -14.40
CA SER A 216 -12.19 -20.79 -14.41
C SER A 216 -10.72 -20.40 -14.24
N SER A 217 -10.33 -19.24 -14.77
CA SER A 217 -8.94 -18.75 -14.79
C SER A 217 -8.81 -17.40 -14.09
N SER A 218 -7.67 -17.19 -13.43
CA SER A 218 -7.38 -16.14 -12.44
C SER A 218 -7.98 -16.39 -11.04
N CYS A 219 -7.10 -16.73 -10.11
CA CYS A 219 -7.29 -16.40 -8.70
C CYS A 219 -6.48 -15.13 -8.43
N ASP A 220 -7.16 -13.99 -8.30
CA ASP A 220 -6.49 -12.69 -8.26
C ASP A 220 -5.70 -12.46 -6.96
N LYS A 221 -4.60 -11.69 -7.06
CA LYS A 221 -3.53 -11.64 -6.05
C LYS A 221 -3.89 -10.93 -4.72
N ASN A 222 -5.10 -10.39 -4.58
CA ASN A 222 -5.47 -9.44 -3.52
C ASN A 222 -6.61 -9.92 -2.60
N GLN A 223 -6.50 -11.12 -2.01
CA GLN A 223 -7.33 -11.54 -0.87
C GLN A 223 -6.51 -12.23 0.24
N PRO A 224 -6.97 -12.19 1.51
CA PRO A 224 -6.27 -12.79 2.64
C PRO A 224 -6.26 -14.33 2.60
N LYS A 225 -5.18 -14.92 3.13
CA LYS A 225 -4.95 -16.38 3.14
C LYS A 225 -5.84 -17.13 4.15
N SER A 226 -7.10 -17.39 3.82
CA SER A 226 -7.92 -18.36 4.58
C SER A 226 -9.16 -18.95 3.88
N GLN A 227 -9.68 -18.37 2.79
CA GLN A 227 -10.96 -18.81 2.20
C GLN A 227 -10.79 -19.65 0.92
N CYS A 228 -11.14 -20.94 1.00
CA CYS A 228 -11.38 -21.77 -0.19
C CYS A 228 -12.68 -21.30 -0.88
N CYS A 229 -12.69 -21.10 -2.20
CA CYS A 229 -13.89 -20.67 -2.93
C CYS A 229 -14.82 -21.86 -3.22
N CYS A 230 -16.09 -21.78 -2.77
CA CYS A 230 -17.11 -22.81 -3.02
C CYS A 230 -18.45 -22.19 -3.41
N THR A 231 -18.98 -22.56 -4.58
CA THR A 231 -20.41 -22.45 -4.92
C THR A 231 -20.99 -23.87 -5.09
N PRO A 232 -22.11 -24.23 -4.43
CA PRO A 232 -22.56 -25.62 -4.36
C PRO A 232 -23.55 -25.98 -5.48
N GLU A 233 -23.05 -26.33 -6.67
CA GLU A 233 -23.88 -26.93 -7.73
C GLU A 233 -23.43 -28.35 -8.09
N ARG A 234 -24.24 -29.32 -7.65
CA ARG A 234 -24.33 -30.75 -8.04
C ARG A 234 -23.06 -31.42 -8.61
N TYR A 235 -22.42 -32.24 -7.78
CA TYR A 235 -21.82 -33.50 -8.27
C TYR A 235 -21.81 -34.57 -7.18
N GLU A 236 -22.06 -35.83 -7.55
CA GLU A 236 -21.84 -36.99 -6.67
C GLU A 236 -20.48 -37.61 -6.99
N GLY A 237 -19.57 -37.63 -6.01
CA GLY A 237 -18.22 -38.16 -6.17
C GLY A 237 -17.38 -38.00 -4.90
N VAL A 238 -16.37 -38.85 -4.72
CA VAL A 238 -15.50 -38.82 -3.55
C VAL A 238 -14.53 -37.64 -3.64
N LEU A 239 -14.67 -36.68 -2.74
CA LEU A 239 -13.89 -35.45 -2.70
C LEU A 239 -12.54 -35.68 -2.01
N THR A 240 -11.44 -35.24 -2.65
CA THR A 240 -10.10 -35.30 -2.06
C THR A 240 -9.78 -34.02 -1.28
N VAL A 241 -9.41 -34.20 -0.02
CA VAL A 241 -9.08 -33.14 0.93
C VAL A 241 -7.56 -33.00 1.02
N TYR A 242 -7.04 -31.77 1.02
CA TYR A 242 -5.59 -31.52 1.15
C TYR A 242 -5.25 -30.29 2.00
N ASP A 243 -4.05 -30.30 2.58
CA ASP A 243 -3.43 -29.12 3.22
C ASP A 243 -2.73 -28.25 2.17
N PRO A 244 -3.17 -26.99 1.95
CA PRO A 244 -2.53 -26.06 1.01
C PRO A 244 -1.17 -25.52 1.48
N SER A 245 -0.77 -25.76 2.73
CA SER A 245 0.56 -25.43 3.25
C SER A 245 1.62 -26.35 2.66
N ALA A 246 1.31 -27.66 2.56
CA ALA A 246 2.21 -28.71 2.08
C ALA A 246 1.92 -29.23 0.66
N HIS A 247 0.80 -28.87 0.01
CA HIS A 247 0.42 -29.41 -1.31
C HIS A 247 -0.19 -28.38 -2.27
N ILE A 248 -0.22 -28.70 -3.56
CA ILE A 248 -0.84 -27.92 -4.66
C ILE A 248 -1.79 -28.82 -5.45
N CYS A 249 -3.03 -28.37 -5.66
CA CYS A 249 -4.04 -28.99 -6.53
C CYS A 249 -3.93 -28.39 -7.95
N CYS A 250 -3.72 -29.23 -8.97
CA CYS A 250 -3.74 -28.86 -10.39
C CYS A 250 -4.71 -29.79 -11.14
N ASP A 251 -5.81 -29.26 -11.71
CA ASP A 251 -6.81 -29.98 -12.52
C ASP A 251 -7.27 -31.34 -11.92
N GLY A 252 -7.59 -31.33 -10.61
CA GLY A 252 -8.04 -32.51 -9.85
C GLY A 252 -6.93 -33.36 -9.20
N CYS A 253 -5.65 -33.10 -9.52
CA CYS A 253 -4.52 -33.85 -8.96
C CYS A 253 -3.79 -33.07 -7.86
N VAL A 254 -3.60 -33.68 -6.69
CA VAL A 254 -2.86 -33.09 -5.55
C VAL A 254 -1.38 -33.50 -5.64
N THR A 255 -0.47 -32.54 -5.51
CA THR A 255 0.99 -32.75 -5.59
C THR A 255 1.72 -32.12 -4.40
N GLY A 256 2.78 -32.78 -3.92
CA GLY A 256 3.60 -32.29 -2.80
C GLY A 256 4.37 -31.01 -3.17
N ARG A 257 4.28 -30.00 -2.31
CA ARG A 257 4.82 -28.65 -2.51
C ARG A 257 6.34 -28.66 -2.38
N LYS A 258 7.04 -28.10 -3.37
CA LYS A 258 8.49 -27.85 -3.34
C LYS A 258 8.75 -26.33 -3.44
N PRO A 259 9.87 -25.79 -2.92
CA PRO A 259 10.10 -24.34 -2.85
C PRO A 259 10.06 -23.59 -4.20
N TRP A 260 10.21 -24.31 -5.31
CA TRP A 260 10.35 -23.80 -6.67
C TRP A 260 9.19 -24.22 -7.61
N LYS A 261 7.98 -24.37 -7.07
CA LYS A 261 6.75 -24.63 -7.84
C LYS A 261 5.56 -23.84 -7.29
N ASP A 262 5.04 -22.92 -8.08
CA ASP A 262 3.98 -21.97 -7.70
C ASP A 262 2.78 -21.92 -8.66
N GLN A 263 2.89 -22.50 -9.87
CA GLN A 263 1.87 -22.39 -10.93
C GLN A 263 1.46 -23.76 -11.50
N CYS A 264 0.23 -23.85 -12.04
CA CYS A 264 -0.33 -25.05 -12.69
C CYS A 264 -0.65 -24.79 -14.17
N PHE A 265 -0.42 -25.78 -15.03
CA PHE A 265 -0.99 -25.85 -16.39
C PHE A 265 -1.53 -27.26 -16.64
N GLY A 266 -2.85 -27.40 -16.79
CA GLY A 266 -3.52 -28.70 -16.67
C GLY A 266 -3.15 -29.37 -15.34
N GLN A 267 -2.81 -30.66 -15.39
CA GLN A 267 -2.34 -31.44 -14.23
C GLN A 267 -0.87 -31.15 -13.81
N THR A 268 -0.13 -30.30 -14.54
CA THR A 268 1.33 -30.14 -14.35
C THR A 268 1.69 -28.85 -13.62
N SER A 269 2.48 -28.96 -12.55
CA SER A 269 3.00 -27.80 -11.79
C SER A 269 4.40 -27.35 -12.25
N TYR A 270 4.60 -26.04 -12.44
CA TYR A 270 5.85 -25.42 -12.91
C TYR A 270 6.11 -24.05 -12.24
N CYS A 271 7.13 -23.32 -12.70
CA CYS A 271 7.54 -22.00 -12.22
C CYS A 271 8.13 -21.17 -13.39
N LEU A 272 8.12 -19.83 -13.27
CA LEU A 272 8.71 -18.90 -14.25
C LEU A 272 10.25 -18.89 -14.27
N ALA A 273 10.91 -19.35 -13.21
CA ALA A 273 12.35 -19.23 -13.01
C ALA A 273 13.17 -20.44 -13.54
N GLN A 274 12.79 -21.02 -14.68
CA GLN A 274 13.59 -22.06 -15.34
C GLN A 274 14.31 -21.50 -16.58
N SER A 275 15.64 -21.56 -16.58
CA SER A 275 16.47 -21.32 -17.76
C SER A 275 16.08 -22.23 -18.93
N GLY A 276 16.21 -21.74 -20.17
CA GLY A 276 15.98 -22.53 -21.38
C GLY A 276 14.50 -22.90 -21.68
N VAL A 277 13.54 -22.13 -21.16
CA VAL A 277 12.09 -22.34 -21.43
C VAL A 277 11.43 -21.08 -22.00
N LEU A 278 10.88 -21.18 -23.21
CA LEU A 278 10.14 -20.09 -23.88
C LEU A 278 8.70 -20.51 -24.16
N CYS A 279 7.75 -19.59 -23.99
CA CYS A 279 6.35 -19.75 -24.36
C CYS A 279 5.99 -18.83 -25.53
N ARG A 280 5.43 -19.38 -26.61
CA ARG A 280 4.91 -18.60 -27.75
C ARG A 280 3.62 -19.25 -28.26
N LYS A 281 2.55 -18.46 -28.42
CA LYS A 281 1.22 -18.89 -28.91
C LYS A 281 0.69 -20.19 -28.27
N GLY A 282 0.93 -20.39 -26.97
CA GLY A 282 0.40 -21.54 -26.22
C GLY A 282 1.21 -22.85 -26.32
N THR A 283 2.41 -22.84 -26.91
CA THR A 283 3.33 -23.98 -26.91
C THR A 283 4.56 -23.70 -26.05
N LEU A 284 4.97 -24.70 -25.25
CA LEU A 284 6.12 -24.65 -24.35
C LEU A 284 7.33 -25.35 -24.99
N TYR A 285 8.43 -24.63 -25.15
CA TYR A 285 9.70 -25.19 -25.66
C TYR A 285 10.68 -25.42 -24.52
N LYS A 286 11.51 -26.47 -24.62
CA LYS A 286 12.58 -26.82 -23.67
C LYS A 286 13.83 -27.23 -24.44
N TYR A 287 14.99 -27.05 -23.81
CA TYR A 287 16.33 -27.29 -24.39
C TYR A 287 16.64 -26.33 -25.55
N ARG A 288 17.08 -25.12 -25.20
CA ARG A 288 17.82 -24.20 -26.05
C ARG A 288 19.00 -23.66 -25.24
N ASP A 289 20.16 -23.55 -25.88
CA ASP A 289 21.36 -22.99 -25.27
C ASP A 289 21.27 -21.46 -25.12
N ASP A 290 22.06 -20.91 -24.19
CA ASP A 290 22.05 -19.49 -23.84
C ASP A 290 22.64 -18.62 -24.97
N GLY A 291 21.75 -18.11 -25.85
CA GLY A 291 22.13 -17.18 -26.91
C GLY A 291 20.97 -16.64 -27.78
N GLU A 292 19.97 -17.45 -28.11
CA GLU A 292 18.87 -17.03 -29.00
C GLU A 292 17.73 -16.30 -28.26
N VAL A 293 17.89 -15.00 -27.99
CA VAL A 293 16.77 -14.11 -27.67
C VAL A 293 15.90 -13.92 -28.92
N CYS A 294 14.65 -14.38 -28.86
CA CYS A 294 13.71 -14.30 -29.98
C CYS A 294 13.12 -12.88 -30.17
N SER A 295 13.93 -11.96 -30.68
CA SER A 295 13.50 -10.61 -31.07
C SER A 295 12.42 -10.64 -32.17
N ALA A 296 11.31 -9.94 -31.94
CA ALA A 296 10.27 -9.74 -32.93
C ALA A 296 10.65 -8.64 -33.94
N GLY A 297 11.62 -8.91 -34.81
CA GLY A 297 11.97 -8.03 -35.94
C GLY A 297 12.89 -6.85 -35.60
N GLY A 298 13.88 -7.06 -34.73
CA GLY A 298 14.96 -6.09 -34.46
C GLY A 298 16.33 -6.66 -34.83
N THR A 299 17.23 -5.82 -35.31
CA THR A 299 18.65 -6.17 -35.55
C THR A 299 19.37 -6.50 -34.25
N HIS A 300 20.37 -7.38 -34.31
CA HIS A 300 21.26 -7.62 -33.18
C HIS A 300 22.07 -6.34 -32.86
N PRO A 301 22.20 -5.96 -31.58
CA PRO A 301 23.10 -4.87 -31.16
C PRO A 301 24.58 -5.23 -31.36
N SER A 302 25.47 -4.24 -31.32
CA SER A 302 26.91 -4.50 -31.21
C SER A 302 27.25 -5.13 -29.84
N PRO A 303 28.44 -5.75 -29.66
CA PRO A 303 28.81 -6.41 -28.40
C PRO A 303 28.82 -5.51 -27.15
N GLU A 304 28.92 -4.19 -27.35
CA GLU A 304 28.97 -3.16 -26.29
C GLU A 304 27.60 -2.50 -26.03
N GLN A 305 26.60 -2.79 -26.88
CA GLN A 305 25.27 -2.17 -26.84
C GLN A 305 24.27 -3.05 -26.10
N HIS A 306 23.69 -2.49 -25.03
CA HIS A 306 22.69 -3.15 -24.21
C HIS A 306 21.31 -2.52 -24.42
N TYR A 307 20.23 -3.21 -24.08
CA TYR A 307 18.87 -2.67 -24.17
C TYR A 307 18.41 -2.02 -22.86
N CYS A 308 18.01 -0.76 -22.93
CA CYS A 308 17.29 -0.05 -21.87
C CYS A 308 15.81 0.11 -22.29
N GLY A 309 14.95 -0.77 -21.79
CA GLY A 309 13.51 -0.78 -22.13
C GLY A 309 13.26 -1.16 -23.59
N ARG A 310 13.29 -0.17 -24.49
CA ARG A 310 13.20 -0.34 -25.96
C ARG A 310 14.38 0.29 -26.72
N GLU A 311 15.20 1.09 -26.07
CA GLU A 311 16.36 1.76 -26.67
C GLU A 311 17.65 0.95 -26.50
N LEU A 312 18.65 1.23 -27.33
CA LEU A 312 20.03 0.78 -27.11
C LEU A 312 20.80 1.83 -26.29
N TYR A 313 21.61 1.38 -25.34
CA TYR A 313 22.49 2.21 -24.51
C TYR A 313 23.89 1.60 -24.39
N LEU A 314 24.89 2.45 -24.14
CA LEU A 314 26.26 2.05 -23.86
C LEU A 314 26.52 2.18 -22.35
N PRO A 315 26.70 1.09 -21.56
CA PRO A 315 26.80 1.19 -20.10
C PRO A 315 27.95 2.04 -19.55
N GLU A 316 28.95 2.38 -20.38
CA GLU A 316 30.06 3.27 -20.01
C GLU A 316 29.70 4.77 -20.19
N GLU A 317 28.80 5.10 -21.12
CA GLU A 317 28.39 6.48 -21.44
C GLU A 317 26.97 6.84 -20.96
N ASP A 318 26.10 5.84 -20.76
CA ASP A 318 24.69 5.96 -20.44
C ASP A 318 24.32 5.22 -19.14
N ILE A 319 23.36 5.77 -18.40
CA ILE A 319 22.66 5.10 -17.29
C ILE A 319 21.21 4.75 -17.69
N CYS A 320 20.78 3.53 -17.37
CA CYS A 320 19.42 3.05 -17.61
C CYS A 320 18.56 3.16 -16.36
N CYS A 321 17.59 4.09 -16.36
CA CYS A 321 16.69 4.32 -15.24
C CYS A 321 15.28 3.82 -15.58
N HIS A 322 14.84 2.72 -14.95
CA HIS A 322 13.50 2.13 -15.13
C HIS A 322 13.08 1.77 -16.58
N GLY A 323 14.06 1.62 -17.48
CA GLY A 323 13.83 1.40 -18.91
C GLY A 323 13.86 2.67 -19.78
N GLN A 324 14.35 3.79 -19.24
CA GLN A 324 14.65 5.04 -19.96
C GLN A 324 16.16 5.29 -19.92
N ARG A 325 16.74 5.70 -21.06
CA ARG A 325 18.17 5.95 -21.23
C ARG A 325 18.51 7.41 -20.93
N HIS A 326 19.58 7.65 -20.16
CA HIS A 326 20.09 8.98 -19.83
C HIS A 326 21.61 9.00 -19.92
N ALA A 327 22.21 10.15 -20.22
CA ALA A 327 23.67 10.29 -20.21
C ALA A 327 24.25 10.14 -18.78
N ASN A 328 25.36 9.41 -18.67
CA ASN A 328 26.09 9.22 -17.42
C ASN A 328 27.16 10.32 -17.24
N ASN A 329 27.00 11.15 -16.21
CA ASN A 329 27.94 12.23 -15.87
C ASN A 329 28.82 11.85 -14.66
N GLY A 330 29.17 10.56 -14.52
CA GLY A 330 29.95 10.00 -13.40
C GLY A 330 29.14 9.84 -12.12
N ASN A 331 28.55 10.93 -11.62
CA ASN A 331 27.72 10.96 -10.41
C ASN A 331 26.21 10.82 -10.72
N SER A 332 25.85 10.32 -11.91
CA SER A 332 24.44 10.09 -12.29
C SER A 332 23.86 8.89 -11.51
N HIS A 333 22.79 9.13 -10.75
CA HIS A 333 21.99 8.11 -10.09
C HIS A 333 20.53 8.17 -10.58
N CYS A 334 19.83 7.05 -10.55
CA CYS A 334 18.42 6.98 -10.90
C CYS A 334 17.51 7.38 -9.71
N CYS A 335 16.46 8.15 -10.00
CA CYS A 335 15.32 8.38 -9.12
C CYS A 335 14.03 8.02 -9.87
N GLY A 336 13.53 6.80 -9.65
CA GLY A 336 12.45 6.26 -10.48
C GLY A 336 12.92 6.06 -11.93
N GLY A 337 12.37 6.84 -12.86
CA GLY A 337 12.78 6.89 -14.27
C GLY A 337 13.76 8.02 -14.62
N GLU A 338 13.96 9.00 -13.74
CA GLU A 338 14.83 10.16 -13.99
C GLU A 338 16.27 9.88 -13.58
N ALA A 339 17.27 10.36 -14.34
CA ALA A 339 18.65 10.44 -13.87
C ALA A 339 18.94 11.80 -13.23
N TYR A 340 19.71 11.81 -12.13
CA TYR A 340 20.14 13.04 -11.47
C TYR A 340 21.53 12.91 -10.86
N ASN A 341 22.26 14.03 -10.69
CA ASN A 341 23.53 14.02 -9.96
C ASN A 341 23.24 13.89 -8.45
N ILE A 342 23.70 12.80 -7.82
CA ILE A 342 23.48 12.55 -6.39
C ILE A 342 24.08 13.63 -5.47
N SER A 343 25.10 14.33 -5.96
CA SER A 343 25.83 15.39 -5.27
C SER A 343 25.20 16.80 -5.45
N ASP A 344 24.16 16.97 -6.27
CA ASP A 344 23.49 18.28 -6.44
C ASP A 344 22.58 18.60 -5.23
N PRO A 345 22.90 19.58 -4.37
CA PRO A 345 22.09 19.93 -3.20
C PRO A 345 20.72 20.52 -3.57
N LYS A 346 20.46 20.83 -4.85
CA LYS A 346 19.16 21.27 -5.36
C LYS A 346 18.28 20.11 -5.81
N LYS A 347 18.73 18.86 -5.70
CA LYS A 347 18.00 17.65 -6.06
C LYS A 347 17.74 16.80 -4.82
N LYS A 348 16.50 16.31 -4.66
CA LYS A 348 16.15 15.32 -3.64
C LYS A 348 15.32 14.22 -4.26
N CYS A 349 15.83 12.99 -4.27
CA CYS A 349 15.01 11.83 -4.55
C CYS A 349 14.24 11.41 -3.29
N CYS A 350 12.94 11.16 -3.44
CA CYS A 350 12.09 10.49 -2.44
C CYS A 350 11.47 9.25 -3.08
N ALA A 351 11.94 8.06 -2.70
CA ALA A 351 11.64 6.77 -3.33
C ALA A 351 11.87 6.75 -4.86
N ALA A 352 10.86 7.14 -5.64
CA ALA A 352 10.91 7.21 -7.10
C ALA A 352 10.55 8.59 -7.68
N ARG A 353 10.43 9.62 -6.83
CA ARG A 353 10.03 10.99 -7.22
C ARG A 353 11.16 11.97 -6.98
N LEU A 354 11.63 12.61 -8.06
CA LEU A 354 12.71 13.61 -8.02
C LEU A 354 12.14 15.00 -7.76
N TYR A 355 12.62 15.66 -6.72
CA TYR A 355 12.25 17.03 -6.36
C TYR A 355 13.37 18.02 -6.72
N ASN A 356 12.99 19.12 -7.39
CA ASN A 356 13.84 20.29 -7.62
C ASN A 356 13.64 21.28 -6.45
N LEU A 357 14.70 21.56 -5.70
CA LEU A 357 14.64 22.36 -4.47
C LEU A 357 14.96 23.84 -4.76
N THR A 358 13.92 24.67 -4.78
CA THR A 358 14.06 26.13 -4.94
C THR A 358 14.33 26.81 -3.59
N GLY A 359 15.60 26.89 -3.20
CA GLY A 359 16.03 27.62 -2.01
C GLY A 359 17.49 28.05 -2.06
N GLN A 360 17.77 29.25 -1.54
CA GLN A 360 19.12 29.64 -1.15
C GLN A 360 19.54 28.89 0.13
N SER A 361 20.83 28.88 0.43
CA SER A 361 21.43 28.25 1.60
C SER A 361 20.80 28.74 2.92
N GLY A 362 20.09 27.85 3.62
CA GLY A 362 19.53 28.12 4.95
C GLY A 362 18.35 27.21 5.34
N GLU A 363 18.58 26.35 6.33
CA GLU A 363 17.59 25.80 7.29
C GLU A 363 16.34 25.03 6.80
N LYS A 364 16.10 24.84 5.50
CA LYS A 364 15.01 23.98 5.01
C LYS A 364 15.40 22.50 4.99
N TYR A 365 15.00 21.77 6.04
CA TYR A 365 15.12 20.31 6.14
C TYR A 365 14.14 19.59 5.22
N TYR A 366 14.59 19.26 4.00
CA TYR A 366 13.81 18.54 2.99
C TYR A 366 13.81 17.01 3.22
N ASN A 367 13.11 16.57 4.25
CA ASN A 367 12.90 15.16 4.54
C ASN A 367 11.91 14.52 3.55
N CYS A 368 12.11 13.24 3.24
CA CYS A 368 11.14 12.41 2.53
C CYS A 368 10.20 11.68 3.49
N CYS A 369 9.03 11.29 3.00
CA CYS A 369 8.12 10.35 3.62
C CYS A 369 7.52 9.50 2.49
N GLY A 370 8.09 8.31 2.24
CA GLY A 370 7.87 7.56 1.01
C GLY A 370 8.29 8.39 -0.21
N SER A 371 7.38 8.55 -1.19
CA SER A 371 7.59 9.37 -2.38
C SER A 371 7.31 10.86 -2.20
N LEU A 372 7.00 11.32 -0.97
CA LEU A 372 6.55 12.69 -0.69
C LEU A 372 7.60 13.51 0.05
N LEU A 373 7.66 14.81 -0.24
CA LEU A 373 8.47 15.76 0.50
C LEU A 373 7.73 16.27 1.75
N GLN A 374 8.32 16.13 2.93
CA GLN A 374 7.76 16.58 4.20
C GLN A 374 7.89 18.11 4.35
N ASN A 375 6.87 18.75 4.94
CA ASN A 375 6.87 20.15 5.33
C ASN A 375 6.69 20.33 6.86
N ILE A 376 6.87 21.55 7.38
CA ILE A 376 6.84 21.89 8.82
C ILE A 376 5.47 21.59 9.49
N GLU A 377 4.39 21.65 8.70
CA GLU A 377 3.01 21.37 9.13
C GLU A 377 2.62 19.89 8.98
N SER A 378 3.58 19.02 8.66
CA SER A 378 3.33 17.60 8.39
C SER A 378 4.20 16.67 9.23
N VAL A 379 3.64 15.50 9.55
CA VAL A 379 4.29 14.44 10.34
C VAL A 379 4.38 13.20 9.46
N CYS A 380 5.61 12.72 9.26
CA CYS A 380 5.81 11.36 8.75
C CYS A 380 5.68 10.36 9.90
N CYS A 381 4.84 9.34 9.72
CA CYS A 381 4.80 8.15 10.57
C CYS A 381 5.22 6.93 9.74
N SER A 382 6.02 6.04 10.33
CA SER A 382 6.85 5.09 9.59
C SER A 382 6.98 3.73 10.30
N SER A 383 6.96 2.66 9.50
CA SER A 383 7.00 1.25 9.92
C SER A 383 7.68 0.41 8.85
N GLU A 384 7.96 -0.87 9.15
CA GLU A 384 8.76 -1.81 8.33
C GLU A 384 8.49 -1.79 6.81
N PHE A 385 7.25 -1.53 6.37
CA PHE A 385 6.85 -1.51 4.96
C PHE A 385 6.08 -0.26 4.52
N ASN A 386 5.91 0.73 5.40
CA ASN A 386 5.07 1.88 5.13
C ASN A 386 5.60 3.13 5.83
N GLU A 387 5.91 4.15 5.04
CA GLU A 387 5.90 5.56 5.45
C GLU A 387 4.58 6.19 4.98
N VAL A 388 3.97 7.04 5.82
CA VAL A 388 2.72 7.75 5.54
C VAL A 388 2.80 9.18 6.09
N LEU A 389 2.48 10.16 5.25
CA LEU A 389 2.50 11.58 5.58
C LEU A 389 1.12 12.05 6.09
N TYR A 390 1.10 12.82 7.17
CA TYR A 390 -0.11 13.36 7.78
C TYR A 390 0.00 14.87 8.03
N SER A 391 -1.10 15.60 7.94
CA SER A 391 -1.19 16.95 8.51
C SER A 391 -1.08 16.90 10.03
N LYS A 392 -0.20 17.73 10.61
CA LYS A 392 0.09 17.79 12.04
C LYS A 392 -1.13 18.22 12.85
N LYS A 393 -1.42 17.52 13.95
CA LYS A 393 -2.53 17.79 14.87
C LYS A 393 -2.06 17.74 16.33
N SER A 394 -2.60 18.62 17.17
CA SER A 394 -2.34 18.57 18.62
C SER A 394 -3.02 17.37 19.26
N GLY A 395 -2.34 16.69 20.19
CA GLY A 395 -2.84 15.47 20.84
C GLY A 395 -2.70 14.17 20.01
N PHE A 396 -1.95 14.19 18.91
CA PHE A 396 -1.70 13.02 18.07
C PHE A 396 -0.22 12.64 18.04
N GLY A 397 0.09 11.35 17.86
CA GLY A 397 1.45 10.84 17.69
C GLY A 397 1.53 9.64 16.75
N CYS A 398 2.75 9.22 16.40
CA CYS A 398 2.99 8.06 15.53
C CYS A 398 3.13 6.72 16.28
N CYS A 399 2.47 5.68 15.78
CA CYS A 399 2.67 4.28 16.17
C CYS A 399 2.83 3.42 14.91
N GLY A 400 4.06 3.06 14.58
CA GLY A 400 4.41 2.65 13.22
C GLY A 400 4.01 3.74 12.22
N HIS A 401 3.36 3.33 11.12
CA HIS A 401 2.79 4.23 10.11
C HIS A 401 1.47 4.93 10.53
N GLN A 402 0.94 4.65 11.72
CA GLN A 402 -0.39 5.10 12.13
C GLN A 402 -0.32 6.36 13.00
N TYR A 403 -0.95 7.44 12.56
CA TYR A 403 -1.08 8.67 13.34
C TYR A 403 -2.32 8.58 14.25
N PHE A 404 -2.10 8.34 15.54
CA PHE A 404 -3.14 8.02 16.53
C PHE A 404 -3.47 9.24 17.39
N ASN A 405 -4.76 9.42 17.72
CA ASN A 405 -5.19 10.34 18.77
C ASN A 405 -4.89 9.75 20.16
N ALA A 406 -4.09 10.46 20.97
CA ALA A 406 -3.66 10.00 22.30
C ALA A 406 -4.79 9.94 23.33
N SER A 407 -5.91 10.65 23.12
CA SER A 407 -7.12 10.52 23.94
C SER A 407 -7.86 9.19 23.73
N LEU A 408 -7.59 8.49 22.62
CA LEU A 408 -8.19 7.19 22.28
C LEU A 408 -7.23 6.03 22.49
N TRP A 409 -5.95 6.21 22.13
CA TRP A 409 -4.97 5.13 22.03
C TRP A 409 -3.66 5.47 22.74
N SER A 410 -2.98 4.43 23.21
CA SER A 410 -1.60 4.49 23.69
C SER A 410 -0.74 3.50 22.88
N CYS A 411 0.42 3.97 22.40
CA CYS A 411 1.38 3.16 21.66
C CYS A 411 2.42 2.53 22.60
N CYS A 412 2.87 1.32 22.24
CA CYS A 412 4.05 0.68 22.81
C CYS A 412 4.64 -0.29 21.76
N ALA A 413 5.92 -0.16 21.41
CA ALA A 413 6.63 -1.03 20.46
C ALA A 413 5.85 -1.27 19.14
N GLY A 414 5.40 -0.18 18.51
CA GLY A 414 4.59 -0.18 17.29
C GLY A 414 3.22 -0.85 17.40
N ARG A 415 2.72 -1.13 18.61
CA ARG A 415 1.36 -1.66 18.87
C ARG A 415 0.50 -0.61 19.57
N LEU A 416 -0.73 -0.46 19.09
CA LEU A 416 -1.73 0.41 19.70
C LEU A 416 -2.60 -0.37 20.70
N SER A 417 -3.02 0.31 21.77
CA SER A 417 -3.90 -0.21 22.81
C SER A 417 -4.86 0.90 23.27
N PRO A 418 -6.09 0.58 23.76
CA PRO A 418 -6.99 1.58 24.31
C PRO A 418 -6.35 2.40 25.43
N ALA A 419 -6.42 3.73 25.36
CA ALA A 419 -5.85 4.62 26.37
C ALA A 419 -6.51 4.38 27.74
N LYS A 420 -5.69 4.20 28.79
CA LYS A 420 -6.17 3.92 30.16
C LYS A 420 -6.07 5.10 31.13
N ASN A 421 -5.21 6.09 30.84
CA ASN A 421 -4.99 7.27 31.67
C ASN A 421 -4.73 8.48 30.75
N GLN A 422 -5.31 9.63 31.07
CA GLN A 422 -5.20 10.85 30.23
C GLN A 422 -3.92 11.67 30.50
N ASN A 423 -3.25 11.47 31.65
CA ASN A 423 -2.10 12.28 32.10
C ASN A 423 -0.74 11.60 31.83
N LYS A 424 -0.53 10.97 30.67
CA LYS A 424 0.79 10.42 30.28
C LYS A 424 1.30 11.11 29.02
N SER A 425 2.63 11.23 28.91
CA SER A 425 3.34 11.61 27.68
C SER A 425 2.86 10.79 26.48
N ILE A 426 2.80 11.42 25.31
CA ILE A 426 2.58 10.72 24.04
C ILE A 426 3.88 9.99 23.68
N ASN A 427 3.97 8.71 24.05
CA ASN A 427 5.05 7.84 23.58
C ASN A 427 4.82 7.55 22.09
N GLU A 428 5.68 8.07 21.21
CA GLU A 428 5.73 7.68 19.79
C GLU A 428 6.67 6.48 19.59
N SER A 429 6.36 5.64 18.61
CA SER A 429 7.22 4.53 18.18
C SER A 429 7.16 4.43 16.67
N LYS A 430 8.25 4.78 15.98
CA LYS A 430 8.35 4.79 14.50
C LYS A 430 9.78 4.53 14.04
N LEU A 431 9.95 3.97 12.84
CA LEU A 431 11.26 3.71 12.26
C LEU A 431 11.83 4.98 11.63
N LEU A 432 13.09 5.32 11.91
CA LEU A 432 13.74 6.43 11.22
C LEU A 432 14.17 5.99 9.81
N SER A 433 14.24 6.93 8.86
CA SER A 433 14.65 6.65 7.48
C SER A 433 16.09 7.10 7.28
N ILE A 434 16.98 6.20 6.83
CA ILE A 434 18.39 6.51 6.56
C ILE A 434 18.54 7.64 5.52
N ASN A 435 17.59 7.72 4.58
CA ASN A 435 17.54 8.73 3.51
C ASN A 435 17.19 10.15 4.01
N ASN A 436 16.79 10.29 5.28
CA ASN A 436 16.55 11.56 5.96
C ASN A 436 17.67 11.97 6.91
N LEU A 437 18.74 11.17 7.05
CA LEU A 437 19.92 11.58 7.81
C LEU A 437 20.66 12.72 7.11
N ASN A 438 21.18 13.64 7.94
CA ASN A 438 22.15 14.64 7.50
C ASN A 438 23.47 13.95 7.09
N GLU A 439 24.38 14.70 6.49
CA GLU A 439 25.64 14.15 6.01
C GLU A 439 26.53 13.59 7.14
N SER A 440 26.69 14.31 8.26
CA SER A 440 27.50 13.83 9.39
C SER A 440 26.97 12.54 10.02
N ASP A 441 25.66 12.42 10.21
CA ASP A 441 25.04 11.26 10.85
C ASP A 441 25.11 10.02 9.93
N LEU A 442 25.01 10.22 8.61
CA LEU A 442 25.10 9.16 7.62
C LEU A 442 26.54 8.72 7.34
N CYS A 443 27.47 9.68 7.26
CA CYS A 443 28.78 9.47 6.66
C CYS A 443 29.91 9.22 7.66
N ASN A 444 29.70 9.49 8.95
CA ASN A 444 30.69 9.19 9.99
C ASN A 444 30.77 7.69 10.29
N LYS A 445 29.90 7.19 11.17
CA LYS A 445 29.89 5.80 11.63
C LYS A 445 28.45 5.32 11.77
N MET A 446 28.09 4.32 10.96
CA MET A 446 26.79 3.65 10.98
C MET A 446 27.03 2.15 11.11
N GLN A 447 26.17 1.42 11.81
CA GLN A 447 26.22 -0.05 11.86
C GLN A 447 25.01 -0.62 11.12
N ILE A 448 25.18 -1.77 10.49
CA ILE A 448 24.12 -2.54 9.82
C ILE A 448 24.17 -3.98 10.32
N GLY A 449 23.02 -4.60 10.57
CA GLY A 449 22.99 -6.00 11.02
C GLY A 449 21.60 -6.62 11.00
N THR A 450 21.56 -7.95 11.09
CA THR A 450 20.32 -8.73 11.17
C THR A 450 19.81 -8.73 12.62
N VAL A 451 18.55 -8.35 12.84
CA VAL A 451 17.90 -8.50 14.15
C VAL A 451 17.74 -9.98 14.44
N ASP A 452 18.41 -10.46 15.48
CA ASP A 452 18.29 -11.83 15.97
C ASP A 452 17.09 -11.96 16.91
N SER A 453 17.02 -11.08 17.91
CA SER A 453 15.95 -11.08 18.91
C SER A 453 15.71 -9.68 19.50
N VAL A 454 14.50 -9.47 20.01
CA VAL A 454 14.06 -8.21 20.65
C VAL A 454 13.49 -8.56 22.03
N SER A 455 14.03 -7.95 23.07
CA SER A 455 13.54 -8.06 24.45
C SER A 455 12.82 -6.77 24.87
N LEU A 456 12.45 -6.64 26.15
CA LEU A 456 11.93 -5.38 26.68
C LEU A 456 13.02 -4.28 26.72
N ASN A 457 14.26 -4.64 27.08
CA ASN A 457 15.30 -3.67 27.44
C ASN A 457 16.52 -3.71 26.48
N SER A 458 16.47 -4.54 25.45
CA SER A 458 17.54 -4.67 24.45
C SER A 458 17.09 -5.29 23.14
N ILE A 459 17.84 -5.00 22.08
CA ILE A 459 17.80 -5.70 20.79
C ILE A 459 19.15 -6.38 20.58
N VAL A 460 19.14 -7.61 20.11
CA VAL A 460 20.34 -8.35 19.70
C VAL A 460 20.42 -8.30 18.17
N PHE A 461 21.53 -7.77 17.66
CA PHE A 461 21.90 -7.85 16.25
C PHE A 461 23.01 -8.89 16.07
N ARG A 462 22.90 -9.69 15.03
CA ARG A 462 23.96 -10.58 14.52
C ARG A 462 24.35 -10.15 13.11
N ASP A 463 25.38 -10.79 12.56
CA ASP A 463 25.86 -10.54 11.19
C ASP A 463 26.20 -9.04 10.98
N VAL A 464 26.80 -8.41 12.00
CA VAL A 464 26.94 -6.95 12.09
C VAL A 464 28.18 -6.45 11.37
N LEU A 465 27.98 -5.45 10.50
CA LEU A 465 29.02 -4.72 9.80
C LEU A 465 28.98 -3.25 10.24
N GLU A 466 30.15 -2.66 10.45
CA GLU A 466 30.33 -1.25 10.76
C GLU A 466 30.82 -0.52 9.51
N ILE A 467 30.11 0.55 9.14
CA ILE A 467 30.28 1.33 7.91
C ILE A 467 30.89 2.69 8.27
N HIS A 468 32.01 3.02 7.62
CA HIS A 468 32.67 4.32 7.72
C HIS A 468 32.52 5.05 6.39
N GLY A 469 31.41 5.77 6.23
CA GLY A 469 30.96 6.32 4.94
C GLY A 469 32.00 7.19 4.23
N ARG A 470 32.63 8.11 4.98
CA ARG A 470 33.71 9.00 4.47
C ARG A 470 34.98 8.28 4.04
N ASN A 471 35.22 7.08 4.55
CA ASN A 471 36.41 6.29 4.24
C ASN A 471 36.15 5.23 3.16
N ALA A 472 34.89 5.06 2.73
CA ALA A 472 34.43 3.93 1.93
C ALA A 472 34.81 2.54 2.48
N THR A 473 34.99 2.40 3.80
CA THR A 473 35.39 1.14 4.45
C THR A 473 34.26 0.49 5.26
N MET A 474 34.33 -0.83 5.35
CA MET A 474 33.49 -1.65 6.22
C MET A 474 34.34 -2.60 7.06
N THR A 475 33.97 -2.79 8.32
CA THR A 475 34.59 -3.78 9.22
C THR A 475 33.52 -4.70 9.80
N HIS A 476 33.83 -5.98 10.02
CA HIS A 476 32.90 -6.91 10.66
C HIS A 476 33.05 -6.87 12.18
N LEU A 477 31.96 -7.10 12.92
CA LEU A 477 31.99 -7.26 14.37
C LEU A 477 31.80 -8.74 14.72
N ALA A 478 32.83 -9.36 15.30
CA ALA A 478 32.88 -10.79 15.58
C ALA A 478 31.99 -11.28 16.74
N LEU A 479 31.22 -10.38 17.39
CA LEU A 479 30.29 -10.69 18.47
C LEU A 479 28.92 -10.07 18.18
N PRO A 480 27.81 -10.71 18.60
CA PRO A 480 26.48 -10.14 18.46
C PRO A 480 26.38 -8.82 19.24
N HIS A 481 25.90 -7.77 18.56
CA HIS A 481 25.81 -6.43 19.13
C HIS A 481 24.50 -6.29 19.93
N ILE A 482 24.58 -5.81 21.17
CA ILE A 482 23.42 -5.66 22.07
C ILE A 482 23.11 -4.17 22.27
N LEU A 483 22.14 -3.67 21.52
CA LEU A 483 21.62 -2.31 21.65
C LEU A 483 20.68 -2.25 22.86
N LYS A 484 20.94 -1.37 23.84
CA LYS A 484 20.08 -1.21 25.03
C LYS A 484 18.94 -0.22 24.78
N THR A 485 17.72 -0.59 25.12
CA THR A 485 16.50 0.22 24.89
C THR A 485 15.87 0.61 26.24
N PRO A 486 16.16 1.80 26.79
CA PRO A 486 15.72 2.18 28.14
C PRO A 486 14.20 2.45 28.26
N ASP A 487 13.51 2.72 27.16
CA ASP A 487 12.05 2.66 27.08
C ASP A 487 11.64 1.70 25.95
N CYS A 488 11.04 0.58 26.35
CA CYS A 488 10.53 -0.45 25.44
C CYS A 488 9.38 0.06 24.56
N CYS A 489 8.61 1.05 25.02
CA CYS A 489 7.41 1.50 24.32
C CYS A 489 7.70 2.50 23.21
N SER A 490 8.68 3.40 23.40
CA SER A 490 9.04 4.40 22.38
C SER A 490 9.96 3.84 21.28
N PHE A 491 10.56 2.65 21.47
CA PHE A 491 11.38 2.02 20.44
C PHE A 491 10.52 1.49 19.28
N PRO A 492 10.97 1.56 18.00
CA PRO A 492 10.24 0.97 16.87
C PRO A 492 10.04 -0.54 17.00
N LYS A 493 8.93 -1.06 16.44
CA LYS A 493 8.75 -2.49 16.22
C LYS A 493 9.76 -2.97 15.16
N LEU A 494 10.67 -3.87 15.54
CA LEU A 494 11.56 -4.59 14.64
C LEU A 494 11.06 -6.03 14.43
N THR A 495 11.42 -6.63 13.29
CA THR A 495 11.07 -8.00 12.92
C THR A 495 12.33 -8.87 12.89
N PRO A 496 12.41 -9.98 13.66
CA PRO A 496 13.55 -10.89 13.62
C PRO A 496 13.83 -11.45 12.22
N GLY A 497 15.11 -11.60 11.87
CA GLY A 497 15.57 -11.99 10.54
C GLY A 497 15.58 -10.85 9.50
N LYS A 498 15.21 -9.62 9.88
CA LYS A 498 15.36 -8.43 9.02
C LYS A 498 16.63 -7.66 9.35
N ILE A 499 17.18 -7.01 8.32
CA ILE A 499 18.36 -6.15 8.40
C ILE A 499 17.92 -4.71 8.65
N TYR A 500 18.60 -4.01 9.56
CA TYR A 500 18.40 -2.58 9.83
C TYR A 500 19.74 -1.89 10.05
N PHE A 501 19.74 -0.55 9.93
CA PHE A 501 20.87 0.31 10.27
C PHE A 501 20.71 0.89 11.68
N PHE A 502 21.79 1.20 12.39
CA PHE A 502 21.75 1.76 13.75
C PHE A 502 23.03 2.53 14.12
N ASP A 503 22.88 3.55 14.97
CA ASP A 503 23.94 4.47 15.43
C ASP A 503 24.37 4.23 16.91
N GLY A 504 23.85 3.17 17.53
CA GLY A 504 24.02 2.88 18.96
C GLY A 504 22.97 3.52 19.89
N LYS A 505 22.02 4.28 19.36
CA LYS A 505 20.90 4.90 20.09
C LYS A 505 19.54 4.69 19.40
N ASN A 506 19.52 4.82 18.08
CA ASN A 506 18.36 4.76 17.20
C ASN A 506 18.49 3.57 16.24
N VAL A 507 17.37 3.18 15.62
CA VAL A 507 17.34 2.19 14.52
C VAL A 507 16.65 2.81 13.31
N PHE A 508 17.29 2.66 12.16
CA PHE A 508 16.89 3.18 10.87
C PHE A 508 16.56 2.04 9.91
N ALA A 509 15.56 2.26 9.07
CA ALA A 509 15.30 1.44 7.89
C ALA A 509 15.70 2.20 6.63
N ASP A 510 15.93 1.45 5.55
CA ASP A 510 15.91 1.99 4.21
C ASP A 510 14.54 1.69 3.59
N PHE A 511 13.99 2.68 2.89
CA PHE A 511 12.68 2.63 2.24
C PHE A 511 12.76 2.99 0.75
N ILE A 512 13.97 3.23 0.23
CA ILE A 512 14.23 3.61 -1.18
C ILE A 512 14.88 2.46 -1.95
N HIS A 513 15.75 1.69 -1.31
CA HIS A 513 16.55 0.66 -1.97
C HIS A 513 16.03 -0.76 -1.68
N ASP A 514 15.90 -1.60 -2.71
CA ASP A 514 15.42 -2.99 -2.61
C ASP A 514 16.45 -3.95 -2.00
N SER A 515 17.72 -3.55 -1.92
CA SER A 515 18.81 -4.40 -1.46
C SER A 515 19.88 -3.65 -0.65
N VAL A 516 20.50 -4.35 0.29
CA VAL A 516 21.60 -3.84 1.11
C VAL A 516 22.78 -3.34 0.25
N LEU A 517 23.03 -3.96 -0.91
CA LEU A 517 24.08 -3.52 -1.83
C LEU A 517 23.79 -2.11 -2.40
N GLN A 518 22.53 -1.85 -2.80
CA GLN A 518 22.11 -0.51 -3.23
C GLN A 518 22.17 0.50 -2.08
N SER A 519 21.74 0.14 -0.86
CA SER A 519 21.86 1.01 0.32
C SER A 519 23.32 1.38 0.63
N LEU A 520 24.24 0.41 0.60
CA LEU A 520 25.67 0.63 0.82
C LEU A 520 26.28 1.49 -0.29
N TYR A 521 25.94 1.21 -1.56
CA TYR A 521 26.37 2.03 -2.70
C TYR A 521 25.87 3.48 -2.57
N PHE A 522 24.61 3.69 -2.19
CA PHE A 522 24.07 5.03 -1.90
C PHE A 522 24.81 5.75 -0.77
N ILE A 523 25.13 5.06 0.33
CA ILE A 523 25.93 5.63 1.43
C ILE A 523 27.28 6.06 0.89
N PHE A 524 28.02 5.19 0.19
CA PHE A 524 29.35 5.53 -0.31
C PHE A 524 29.32 6.62 -1.38
N SER A 525 28.48 6.55 -2.42
CA SER A 525 28.37 7.61 -3.44
C SER A 525 27.94 8.98 -2.90
N LYS A 526 27.29 9.03 -1.73
CA LYS A 526 26.91 10.29 -1.06
C LYS A 526 27.97 10.78 -0.06
N CYS A 527 28.78 9.88 0.51
CA CYS A 527 29.71 10.18 1.61
C CYS A 527 31.19 10.21 1.22
N TYR A 528 31.54 9.53 0.12
CA TYR A 528 32.89 9.44 -0.43
C TYR A 528 32.97 10.32 -1.69
N GLY A 529 33.18 11.62 -1.47
CA GLY A 529 33.62 12.51 -2.53
C GLY A 529 35.13 12.34 -2.77
N PRO A 530 35.60 12.27 -4.02
CA PRO A 530 37.03 12.27 -4.35
C PRO A 530 37.70 13.62 -4.12
#